data_AF-A0A1W9VZD5-F1
#
_entry.id   AF-A0A1W9VZD5-F1
#
_cell.length_a   1.000
_cell.length_b   1.000
_cell.length_c   1.000
_cell.angle_alpha   90.00
_cell.angle_beta   90.00
_cell.angle_gamma   90.00
#
_symmetry.space_group_name_H-M   'P 1'
#
loop_
_entity.id
_entity.type
_entity.pdbx_description
1 polymer ?
#
loop_
_entity_poly.entity_id
_entity_poly.type
_entity_poly.pdbx_seq_one_letter_code
_entity_poly.pdbx_strand_id
1 'polypeptide(L)'
;MNFRSLEKTTKFGYLFYISYQGTKFHSFDENKDENCTKKTVKGEFIKILGELGITWAKGVQQGGRTDGQVSASENILYINSNNRIDKTSLKDKFNKKINEMKIIKIEKTLPNLALPEMIEGRIYNYNYPINKINSTEEEILKRCDELTGTYDVSDFTDRKGQKLLKKIRSVKISYNDGNLIFSGNSFMPKQVRIMSGYILTGEKKILSGKYLTLEKMVLSKELEEIIIEDINDIYEENILKVEKIKDVYIFYVSKNKKGEVIGKNASNIKILRKKYGEIIIKTV
;
A
#
# COMPACT_ATOMS: atom_id res chain seq x y z
N MET A 1 -15.64 6.62 -13.48
CA MET A 1 -14.65 5.83 -14.24
C MET A 1 -15.40 4.91 -15.21
N ASN A 2 -14.92 4.71 -16.45
CA ASN A 2 -15.53 3.76 -17.38
C ASN A 2 -14.80 2.42 -17.28
N PHE A 3 -15.47 1.39 -16.78
CA PHE A 3 -14.88 0.07 -16.54
C PHE A 3 -14.93 -0.86 -17.76
N ARG A 4 -15.48 -0.45 -18.92
CA ARG A 4 -15.55 -1.30 -20.12
C ARG A 4 -14.21 -1.81 -20.63
N SER A 5 -13.11 -1.13 -20.29
CA SER A 5 -11.75 -1.61 -20.59
C SER A 5 -11.46 -2.98 -19.95
N LEU A 6 -12.15 -3.34 -18.86
CA LEU A 6 -12.06 -4.64 -18.20
C LEU A 6 -12.49 -5.82 -19.08
N GLU A 7 -13.37 -5.59 -20.06
CA GLU A 7 -13.78 -6.64 -21.00
C GLU A 7 -12.59 -7.17 -21.81
N LYS A 8 -11.66 -6.28 -22.17
CA LYS A 8 -10.56 -6.57 -23.10
C LYS A 8 -9.23 -6.86 -22.40
N THR A 9 -8.98 -6.29 -21.22
CA THR A 9 -7.69 -6.46 -20.53
C THR A 9 -7.52 -7.88 -19.98
N THR A 10 -6.41 -8.54 -20.26
CA THR A 10 -6.02 -9.77 -19.53
C THR A 10 -5.23 -9.45 -18.25
N LYS A 11 -4.86 -8.19 -18.07
CA LYS A 11 -3.96 -7.70 -17.04
C LYS A 11 -4.73 -7.10 -15.87
N PHE A 12 -4.27 -7.38 -14.66
CA PHE A 12 -4.78 -6.82 -13.42
C PHE A 12 -3.67 -6.23 -12.55
N GLY A 13 -4.06 -5.28 -11.72
CA GLY A 13 -3.25 -4.76 -10.63
C GLY A 13 -3.43 -5.62 -9.38
N TYR A 14 -2.37 -5.72 -8.57
CA TYR A 14 -2.44 -6.34 -7.26
C TYR A 14 -1.70 -5.49 -6.24
N LEU A 15 -2.40 -5.10 -5.18
CA LEU A 15 -1.87 -4.46 -3.99
C LEU A 15 -1.46 -5.54 -2.99
N PHE A 16 -0.23 -5.46 -2.51
CA PHE A 16 0.32 -6.32 -1.47
C PHE A 16 0.54 -5.48 -0.23
N TYR A 17 -0.25 -5.73 0.80
CA TYR A 17 -0.09 -5.10 2.10
C TYR A 17 0.90 -5.93 2.88
N ILE A 18 2.01 -5.33 3.25
CA ILE A 18 3.15 -6.02 3.87
C ILE A 18 3.48 -5.40 5.22
N SER A 19 3.83 -6.25 6.18
CA SER A 19 4.48 -5.87 7.43
C SER A 19 5.94 -6.33 7.39
N TYR A 20 6.84 -5.60 8.03
CA TYR A 20 8.25 -6.02 8.14
C TYR A 20 8.97 -5.45 9.36
N GLN A 21 9.95 -6.21 9.85
CA GLN A 21 10.88 -5.80 10.90
C GLN A 21 12.03 -5.01 10.30
N GLY A 22 11.97 -3.68 10.36
CA GLY A 22 12.93 -2.79 9.69
C GLY A 22 14.39 -3.04 10.06
N THR A 23 14.65 -3.45 11.31
CA THR A 23 16.00 -3.76 11.81
C THR A 23 16.69 -4.93 11.10
N LYS A 24 15.94 -5.74 10.36
CA LYS A 24 16.45 -6.87 9.57
C LYS A 24 16.78 -6.51 8.12
N PHE A 25 16.49 -5.28 7.71
CA PHE A 25 16.72 -4.80 6.35
C PHE A 25 17.63 -3.56 6.38
N HIS A 26 18.48 -3.45 5.37
CA HIS A 26 19.36 -2.30 5.21
C HIS A 26 18.58 -1.05 4.75
N SER A 27 17.65 -1.24 3.81
CA SER A 27 16.83 -0.21 3.20
C SER A 27 15.53 -0.79 2.66
N PHE A 28 14.58 0.09 2.33
CA PHE A 28 13.37 -0.32 1.64
C PHE A 28 13.64 -0.70 0.17
N ASP A 29 14.21 0.21 -0.61
CA ASP A 29 14.46 -0.02 -2.04
C ASP A 29 15.64 -0.96 -2.27
N GLU A 30 15.60 -1.59 -3.44
CA GLU A 30 16.65 -2.41 -4.02
C GLU A 30 17.98 -1.65 -4.12
N ASN A 31 19.08 -2.37 -3.89
CA ASN A 31 20.41 -1.84 -4.15
C ASN A 31 20.69 -1.88 -5.66
N LYS A 32 21.33 -0.83 -6.18
CA LYS A 32 21.73 -0.76 -7.59
C LYS A 32 23.01 -1.53 -7.91
N ASP A 33 23.77 -1.88 -6.87
CA ASP A 33 25.01 -2.63 -6.98
C ASP A 33 24.69 -4.13 -6.92
N GLU A 34 24.94 -4.81 -8.03
CA GLU A 34 24.67 -6.25 -8.21
C GLU A 34 25.51 -7.12 -7.26
N ASN A 35 26.64 -6.61 -6.76
CA ASN A 35 27.47 -7.32 -5.78
C ASN A 35 27.02 -7.09 -4.34
N CYS A 36 25.98 -6.26 -4.12
CA CYS A 36 25.54 -5.90 -2.79
C CYS A 36 24.68 -7.01 -2.17
N THR A 37 25.24 -7.72 -1.18
CA THR A 37 24.54 -8.78 -0.42
C THR A 37 23.55 -8.27 0.63
N LYS A 38 23.35 -6.94 0.71
CA LYS A 38 22.48 -6.32 1.72
C LYS A 38 21.01 -6.58 1.39
N LYS A 39 20.30 -7.20 2.33
CA LYS A 39 18.85 -7.44 2.24
C LYS A 39 18.08 -6.11 2.24
N THR A 40 17.14 -5.99 1.31
CA THR A 40 16.22 -4.85 1.20
C THR A 40 14.79 -5.36 1.16
N VAL A 41 13.84 -4.58 1.67
CA VAL A 41 12.43 -5.02 1.74
C VAL A 41 11.89 -5.35 0.35
N LYS A 42 12.07 -4.43 -0.59
CA LYS A 42 11.57 -4.58 -1.96
C LYS A 42 12.31 -5.67 -2.74
N GLY A 43 13.63 -5.80 -2.55
CA GLY A 43 14.43 -6.84 -3.21
C GLY A 43 14.04 -8.25 -2.77
N GLU A 44 13.89 -8.47 -1.46
CA GLU A 44 13.44 -9.78 -0.94
C GLU A 44 12.01 -10.10 -1.39
N PHE A 45 11.12 -9.09 -1.42
CA PHE A 45 9.76 -9.27 -1.94
C PHE A 45 9.75 -9.73 -3.40
N ILE A 46 10.52 -9.05 -4.26
CA ILE A 46 10.66 -9.39 -5.68
C ILE A 46 11.24 -10.80 -5.87
N LYS A 47 12.32 -11.12 -5.14
CA LYS A 47 12.97 -12.43 -5.19
C LYS A 47 11.99 -13.54 -4.84
N ILE A 48 11.28 -13.43 -3.70
CA ILE A 48 10.34 -14.47 -3.24
C ILE A 48 9.16 -14.59 -4.21
N LEU A 49 8.60 -13.49 -4.72
CA LEU A 49 7.54 -13.57 -5.73
C LEU A 49 8.01 -14.30 -7.00
N GLY A 50 9.24 -14.04 -7.45
CA GLY A 50 9.85 -14.74 -8.58
C GLY A 50 10.02 -16.23 -8.33
N GLU A 51 10.52 -16.63 -7.14
CA GLU A 51 10.62 -18.03 -6.73
C GLU A 51 9.26 -18.74 -6.67
N LEU A 52 8.19 -18.01 -6.40
CA LEU A 52 6.81 -18.52 -6.38
C LEU A 52 6.14 -18.51 -7.76
N GLY A 53 6.88 -18.18 -8.82
CA GLY A 53 6.41 -18.21 -10.21
C GLY A 53 5.50 -17.02 -10.58
N ILE A 54 5.46 -15.97 -9.76
CA ILE A 54 4.68 -14.78 -10.05
C ILE A 54 5.46 -13.88 -11.00
N THR A 55 4.85 -13.54 -12.14
CA THR A 55 5.41 -12.64 -13.14
C THR A 55 4.62 -11.34 -13.21
N TRP A 56 5.29 -10.26 -13.61
CA TRP A 56 4.71 -8.93 -13.74
C TRP A 56 5.26 -8.17 -14.97
N ALA A 57 4.45 -7.29 -15.55
CA ALA A 57 4.74 -6.63 -16.82
C ALA A 57 5.50 -5.28 -16.70
N LYS A 58 5.76 -4.78 -15.47
CA LYS A 58 6.47 -3.53 -15.15
C LYS A 58 7.11 -3.65 -13.76
N GLY A 59 8.08 -2.79 -13.42
CA GLY A 59 8.67 -2.78 -12.08
C GLY A 59 7.65 -2.66 -10.94
N VAL A 60 7.98 -3.25 -9.79
CA VAL A 60 7.17 -3.16 -8.57
C VAL A 60 7.11 -1.71 -8.11
N GLN A 61 5.92 -1.20 -7.81
CA GLN A 61 5.73 0.13 -7.23
C GLN A 61 5.54 0.03 -5.72
N GLN A 62 5.72 1.14 -5.02
CA GLN A 62 5.64 1.20 -3.56
C GLN A 62 4.81 2.39 -3.08
N GLY A 63 4.09 2.23 -1.98
CA GLY A 63 3.34 3.29 -1.33
C GLY A 63 4.23 4.18 -0.44
N GLY A 64 5.11 3.56 0.35
CA GLY A 64 6.05 4.27 1.23
C GLY A 64 7.47 3.73 1.11
N ARG A 65 8.45 4.64 1.06
CA ARG A 65 9.88 4.31 1.16
C ARG A 65 10.32 4.57 2.61
N THR A 66 10.67 3.52 3.35
CA THR A 66 11.16 3.67 4.72
C THR A 66 12.69 3.75 4.76
N ASP A 67 13.22 4.57 5.67
CA ASP A 67 14.65 4.60 5.97
C ASP A 67 15.12 3.26 6.54
N GLY A 68 16.44 3.04 6.58
CA GLY A 68 17.01 1.86 7.24
C GLY A 68 16.56 1.75 8.70
N GLN A 69 16.36 0.51 9.16
CA GLN A 69 15.84 0.15 10.50
C GLN A 69 14.38 0.51 10.79
N VAL A 70 13.70 1.29 9.95
CA VAL A 70 12.29 1.65 10.14
C VAL A 70 11.39 0.46 9.78
N SER A 71 10.53 0.06 10.71
CA SER A 71 9.58 -1.04 10.53
C SER A 71 8.31 -0.58 9.81
N ALA A 72 7.48 -1.52 9.38
CA ALA A 72 6.11 -1.22 8.97
C ALA A 72 5.14 -2.29 9.47
N SER A 73 4.01 -1.85 10.01
CA SER A 73 2.85 -2.69 10.29
C SER A 73 2.04 -2.90 9.01
N GLU A 74 1.93 -1.88 8.14
CA GLU A 74 1.20 -1.96 6.87
C GLU A 74 1.78 -0.98 5.84
N ASN A 75 2.71 -1.45 5.01
CA ASN A 75 3.14 -0.77 3.79
C ASN A 75 2.56 -1.48 2.56
N ILE A 76 2.56 -0.82 1.40
CA ILE A 76 1.92 -1.33 0.18
C ILE A 76 2.93 -1.44 -0.95
N LEU A 77 3.01 -2.61 -1.57
CA LEU A 77 3.67 -2.83 -2.85
C LEU A 77 2.62 -3.12 -3.92
N TYR A 78 2.85 -2.68 -5.15
CA TYR A 78 1.92 -2.89 -6.26
C TYR A 78 2.62 -3.50 -7.46
N ILE A 79 1.98 -4.53 -8.03
CA ILE A 79 2.43 -5.15 -9.27
C ILE A 79 1.30 -5.20 -10.29
N ASN A 80 1.71 -5.41 -11.53
CA ASN A 80 0.88 -5.54 -12.70
C ASN A 80 1.07 -6.95 -13.27
N SER A 81 0.11 -7.85 -13.12
CA SER A 81 0.25 -9.23 -13.62
C SER A 81 -0.74 -9.54 -14.74
N ASN A 82 -0.28 -10.33 -15.71
CA ASN A 82 -1.13 -10.91 -16.76
C ASN A 82 -1.81 -12.21 -16.29
N ASN A 83 -1.33 -12.79 -15.20
CA ASN A 83 -1.84 -14.03 -14.67
C ASN A 83 -2.81 -13.75 -13.52
N ARG A 84 -3.81 -14.61 -13.39
CA ARG A 84 -4.65 -14.63 -12.19
C ARG A 84 -3.79 -15.11 -11.01
N ILE A 85 -3.82 -14.36 -9.92
CA ILE A 85 -3.14 -14.73 -8.68
C ILE A 85 -4.17 -15.32 -7.72
N ASP A 86 -3.89 -16.52 -7.22
CA ASP A 86 -4.54 -17.04 -6.02
C ASP A 86 -3.98 -16.31 -4.81
N LYS A 87 -4.74 -15.33 -4.32
CA LYS A 87 -4.36 -14.43 -3.23
C LYS A 87 -4.03 -15.19 -1.94
N THR A 88 -4.83 -16.19 -1.59
CA THR A 88 -4.68 -16.96 -0.35
C THR A 88 -3.46 -17.87 -0.43
N SER A 89 -3.37 -18.67 -1.50
CA SER A 89 -2.24 -19.58 -1.70
C SER A 89 -0.90 -18.84 -1.78
N LEU A 90 -0.87 -17.69 -2.48
CA LEU A 90 0.35 -16.88 -2.60
C LEU A 90 0.79 -16.31 -1.25
N LYS A 91 -0.15 -15.71 -0.50
CA LYS A 91 0.13 -15.17 0.84
C LYS A 91 0.74 -16.23 1.75
N ASP A 92 0.14 -17.42 1.80
CA ASP A 92 0.59 -18.50 2.68
C ASP A 92 1.98 -19.02 2.29
N LYS A 93 2.23 -19.20 0.98
CA LYS A 93 3.54 -19.64 0.47
C LYS A 93 4.62 -18.59 0.72
N PHE A 94 4.31 -17.32 0.50
CA PHE A 94 5.23 -16.21 0.76
C PHE A 94 5.59 -16.12 2.24
N ASN A 95 4.60 -16.17 3.13
CA ASN A 95 4.82 -16.05 4.57
C ASN A 95 5.59 -17.23 5.18
N LYS A 96 5.70 -18.36 4.47
CA LYS A 96 6.56 -19.50 4.84
C LYS A 96 8.01 -19.35 4.38
N LYS A 97 8.29 -18.44 3.43
CA LYS A 97 9.62 -18.24 2.83
C LYS A 97 10.51 -17.27 3.62
N ILE A 98 9.92 -16.38 4.42
CA ILE A 98 10.64 -15.35 5.16
C ILE A 98 9.91 -15.01 6.47
N ASN A 99 10.67 -14.80 7.54
CA ASN A 99 10.12 -14.51 8.87
C ASN A 99 10.05 -13.01 9.16
N GLU A 100 10.95 -12.24 8.55
CA GLU A 100 11.18 -10.82 8.80
C GLU A 100 10.17 -9.91 8.08
N MET A 101 9.42 -10.46 7.11
CA MET A 101 8.39 -9.79 6.33
C MET A 101 7.19 -10.71 6.15
N LYS A 102 5.98 -10.16 6.11
CA LYS A 102 4.75 -10.91 5.84
C LYS A 102 3.85 -10.15 4.89
N ILE A 103 3.16 -10.87 4.01
CA ILE A 103 1.97 -10.39 3.33
C ILE A 103 0.79 -10.52 4.30
N ILE A 104 0.14 -9.41 4.58
CA ILE A 104 -1.04 -9.29 5.45
C ILE A 104 -2.30 -9.58 4.63
N LYS A 105 -2.42 -8.89 3.48
CA LYS A 105 -3.52 -9.06 2.52
C LYS A 105 -3.05 -8.77 1.10
N ILE A 106 -3.75 -9.34 0.14
CA ILE A 106 -3.57 -9.07 -1.28
C ILE A 106 -4.93 -8.61 -1.81
N GLU A 107 -4.97 -7.47 -2.48
CA GLU A 107 -6.17 -6.94 -3.12
C GLU A 107 -5.95 -6.82 -4.61
N LYS A 108 -6.99 -7.17 -5.38
CA LYS A 108 -6.98 -7.05 -6.83
C LYS A 108 -7.51 -5.68 -7.21
N THR A 109 -6.92 -5.03 -8.20
CA THR A 109 -7.30 -3.69 -8.67
C THR A 109 -7.24 -3.59 -10.19
N LEU A 110 -7.62 -2.43 -10.73
CA LEU A 110 -7.32 -2.10 -12.12
C LEU A 110 -5.80 -2.08 -12.38
N PRO A 111 -5.35 -2.49 -13.58
CA PRO A 111 -3.94 -2.43 -13.93
C PRO A 111 -3.47 -0.98 -14.18
N ASN A 112 -2.15 -0.83 -14.26
CA ASN A 112 -1.43 0.40 -14.62
C ASN A 112 -1.67 1.60 -13.69
N LEU A 113 -1.91 1.37 -12.40
CA LEU A 113 -1.94 2.44 -11.41
C LEU A 113 -0.57 3.13 -11.27
N ALA A 114 -0.59 4.41 -10.95
CA ALA A 114 0.53 5.12 -10.35
C ALA A 114 0.35 5.09 -8.82
N LEU A 115 0.81 4.00 -8.17
CA LEU A 115 0.55 3.78 -6.74
C LEU A 115 0.95 4.99 -5.86
N PRO A 116 2.08 5.69 -6.07
CA PRO A 116 2.43 6.84 -5.25
C PRO A 116 1.40 7.98 -5.26
N GLU A 117 0.66 8.15 -6.36
CA GLU A 117 -0.41 9.16 -6.51
C GLU A 117 -1.71 8.72 -5.83
N MET A 118 -1.87 7.41 -5.62
CA MET A 118 -3.02 6.78 -4.96
C MET A 118 -2.87 6.71 -3.44
N ILE A 119 -1.79 7.29 -2.89
CA ILE A 119 -1.56 7.39 -1.44
C ILE A 119 -1.79 8.83 -1.01
N GLU A 120 -2.82 9.06 -0.21
CA GLU A 120 -3.15 10.38 0.34
C GLU A 120 -2.36 10.72 1.60
N GLY A 121 -1.94 9.70 2.36
CA GLY A 121 -1.29 9.93 3.65
C GLY A 121 -0.61 8.70 4.24
N ARG A 122 0.10 8.94 5.34
CA ARG A 122 0.86 7.93 6.09
C ARG A 122 0.70 8.20 7.57
N ILE A 123 0.55 7.12 8.33
CA ILE A 123 0.51 7.16 9.79
C ILE A 123 1.77 6.46 10.30
N TYR A 124 2.55 7.16 11.08
CA TYR A 124 3.73 6.64 11.76
C TYR A 124 3.50 6.61 13.26
N ASN A 125 4.07 5.59 13.91
CA ASN A 125 4.17 5.48 15.35
C ASN A 125 5.64 5.43 15.75
N TYR A 126 5.99 6.17 16.79
CA TYR A 126 7.35 6.27 17.29
C TYR A 126 7.40 5.94 18.78
N ASN A 127 7.83 4.71 19.07
CA ASN A 127 7.94 4.15 20.41
C ASN A 127 9.38 4.30 20.93
N TYR A 128 9.65 5.41 21.62
CA TYR A 128 10.99 5.76 22.09
C TYR A 128 11.20 5.37 23.56
N PRO A 129 12.37 4.86 23.97
CA PRO A 129 12.59 4.46 25.35
C PRO A 129 12.43 5.64 26.32
N ILE A 130 11.59 5.45 27.34
CA ILE A 130 11.25 6.48 28.34
C ILE A 130 12.50 7.05 29.00
N ASN A 131 13.48 6.19 29.33
CA ASN A 131 14.74 6.59 29.96
C ASN A 131 15.67 7.44 29.06
N LYS A 132 15.31 7.67 27.79
CA LYS A 132 16.04 8.54 26.85
C LYS A 132 15.29 9.82 26.52
N ILE A 133 14.10 10.01 27.09
CA ILE A 133 13.30 11.22 26.95
C ILE A 133 13.82 12.24 27.96
N ASN A 134 14.11 13.46 27.49
CA ASN A 134 14.60 14.54 28.35
C ASN A 134 13.51 15.56 28.66
N SER A 135 12.39 15.52 27.94
CA SER A 135 11.29 16.47 28.09
C SER A 135 10.16 15.89 28.94
N THR A 136 9.52 16.76 29.69
CA THR A 136 8.31 16.45 30.45
C THR A 136 7.13 16.20 29.50
N GLU A 137 6.09 15.54 30.00
CA GLU A 137 4.88 15.28 29.21
C GLU A 137 4.20 16.58 28.75
N GLU A 138 4.17 17.62 29.59
CA GLU A 138 3.63 18.94 29.24
C GLU A 138 4.40 19.57 28.07
N GLU A 139 5.74 19.53 28.10
CA GLU A 139 6.57 20.03 26.99
C GLU A 139 6.36 19.23 25.71
N ILE A 140 6.21 17.90 25.82
CA ILE A 140 5.94 17.03 24.68
C ILE A 140 4.60 17.40 24.03
N LEU A 141 3.53 17.52 24.82
CA LEU A 141 2.20 17.86 24.32
C LEU A 141 2.19 19.24 23.66
N LYS A 142 2.80 20.24 24.32
CA LYS A 142 2.96 21.59 23.76
C LYS A 142 3.67 21.57 22.40
N ARG A 143 4.78 20.85 22.27
CA ARG A 143 5.51 20.74 20.99
C ARG A 143 4.76 19.93 19.93
N CYS A 144 3.93 18.96 20.32
CA CYS A 144 3.06 18.26 19.37
C CYS A 144 2.04 19.22 18.75
N ASP A 145 1.45 20.10 19.56
CA ASP A 145 0.50 21.12 19.09
C ASP A 145 1.19 22.15 18.20
N GLU A 146 2.35 22.68 18.62
CA GLU A 146 3.14 23.65 17.85
C GLU A 146 3.56 23.13 16.46
N LEU A 147 3.87 21.84 16.35
CA LEU A 147 4.31 21.20 15.12
C LEU A 147 3.16 20.56 14.31
N THR A 148 1.93 20.67 14.80
CA THR A 148 0.75 20.23 14.05
C THR A 148 0.28 21.37 13.14
N GLY A 149 0.13 21.08 11.85
CA GLY A 149 -0.34 22.05 10.87
C GLY A 149 0.15 21.79 9.46
N THR A 150 -0.02 22.80 8.60
CA THR A 150 0.49 22.79 7.23
C THR A 150 1.51 23.91 7.04
N TYR A 151 2.78 23.55 6.90
CA TYR A 151 3.88 24.51 6.85
C TYR A 151 5.11 23.93 6.13
N ASP A 152 6.13 24.77 5.89
CA ASP A 152 7.41 24.34 5.34
C ASP A 152 8.22 23.57 6.40
N VAL A 153 8.51 22.30 6.12
CA VAL A 153 9.23 21.40 7.06
C VAL A 153 10.72 21.26 6.73
N SER A 154 11.31 22.21 6.00
CA SER A 154 12.74 22.18 5.59
C SER A 154 13.73 22.08 6.75
N ASP A 155 13.33 22.57 7.92
CA ASP A 155 14.09 22.46 9.17
C ASP A 155 14.13 21.04 9.75
N PHE A 156 13.22 20.19 9.32
CA PHE A 156 13.05 18.83 9.77
C PHE A 156 13.43 17.85 8.67
N THR A 157 14.55 18.09 7.98
CA THR A 157 15.06 17.14 6.98
C THR A 157 16.57 17.29 6.86
N ASP A 158 17.22 16.35 6.17
CA ASP A 158 18.61 16.51 5.74
C ASP A 158 18.75 17.29 4.43
N ARG A 159 20.02 17.48 4.01
CA ARG A 159 20.40 18.14 2.75
C ARG A 159 19.75 17.51 1.51
N LYS A 160 19.43 16.21 1.53
CA LYS A 160 18.75 15.56 0.40
C LYS A 160 17.31 16.03 0.32
N GLY A 161 16.60 16.07 1.45
CA GLY A 161 15.24 16.58 1.46
C GLY A 161 15.16 18.09 1.16
N GLN A 162 16.13 18.90 1.62
CA GLN A 162 16.14 20.34 1.31
C GLN A 162 16.18 20.67 -0.19
N LYS A 163 16.67 19.74 -1.03
CA LYS A 163 16.69 19.85 -2.48
C LYS A 163 15.35 19.51 -3.16
N LEU A 164 14.37 19.00 -2.41
CA LEU A 164 13.04 18.70 -2.97
C LEU A 164 12.29 20.00 -3.28
N LEU A 165 11.57 20.01 -4.41
CA LEU A 165 10.80 21.16 -4.86
C LEU A 165 9.64 21.49 -3.90
N LYS A 166 8.85 20.47 -3.51
CA LYS A 166 7.73 20.64 -2.58
C LYS A 166 8.23 20.47 -1.16
N LYS A 167 8.15 21.53 -0.35
CA LYS A 167 8.60 21.55 1.06
C LYS A 167 7.46 21.66 2.07
N ILE A 168 6.30 22.17 1.64
CA ILE A 168 5.11 22.25 2.50
C ILE A 168 4.51 20.86 2.73
N ARG A 169 4.24 20.51 3.99
CA ARG A 169 3.60 19.25 4.42
C ARG A 169 2.48 19.55 5.41
N SER A 170 1.47 18.70 5.42
CA SER A 170 0.44 18.68 6.46
C SER A 170 0.74 17.54 7.41
N VAL A 171 0.90 17.84 8.70
CA VAL A 171 1.21 16.88 9.75
C VAL A 171 0.30 17.12 10.95
N LYS A 172 -0.26 16.06 11.50
CA LYS A 172 -0.91 16.00 12.80
C LYS A 172 -0.11 15.10 13.70
N ILE A 173 0.18 15.56 14.91
CA ILE A 173 1.02 14.86 15.88
C ILE A 173 0.22 14.70 17.17
N SER A 174 0.28 13.53 17.78
CA SER A 174 -0.26 13.30 19.11
C SER A 174 0.70 12.45 19.93
N TYR A 175 0.61 12.57 21.26
CA TYR A 175 1.38 11.76 22.20
C TYR A 175 0.40 10.97 23.08
N ASN A 176 0.33 9.66 22.85
CA ASN A 176 -0.61 8.77 23.54
C ASN A 176 0.14 7.55 24.08
N ASP A 177 -0.11 7.18 25.32
CA ASP A 177 0.47 6.00 25.98
C ASP A 177 2.00 5.89 25.83
N GLY A 178 2.69 7.03 25.94
CA GLY A 178 4.16 7.09 25.80
C GLY A 178 4.69 7.09 24.36
N ASN A 179 3.81 7.12 23.35
CA ASN A 179 4.18 7.03 21.94
C ASN A 179 3.80 8.28 21.15
N LEU A 180 4.68 8.70 20.23
CA LEU A 180 4.34 9.76 19.27
C LEU A 180 3.68 9.16 18.02
N ILE A 181 2.52 9.69 17.64
CA ILE A 181 1.80 9.31 16.44
C ILE A 181 1.83 10.49 15.47
N PHE A 182 2.29 10.24 14.24
CA PHE A 182 2.34 11.24 13.18
C PHE A 182 1.42 10.80 12.05
N SER A 183 0.39 11.59 11.75
CA SER A 183 -0.44 11.44 10.56
C SER A 183 -0.16 12.59 9.61
N GLY A 184 0.12 12.31 8.34
CA GLY A 184 0.40 13.39 7.40
C GLY A 184 0.26 12.96 5.94
N ASN A 185 0.12 13.94 5.06
CA ASN A 185 -0.04 13.68 3.63
C ASN A 185 1.21 13.10 2.98
N SER A 186 2.38 13.60 3.39
CA SER A 186 3.69 13.08 3.00
C SER A 186 4.75 13.54 3.99
N PHE A 187 5.89 12.87 3.98
CA PHE A 187 7.01 13.17 4.88
C PHE A 187 8.31 13.29 4.07
N MET A 188 9.14 14.26 4.44
CA MET A 188 10.49 14.42 3.90
C MET A 188 11.44 13.38 4.53
N PRO A 189 12.60 13.12 3.89
CA PRO A 189 13.61 12.24 4.46
C PRO A 189 13.95 12.61 5.90
N LYS A 190 13.92 11.62 6.81
CA LYS A 190 14.19 11.76 8.25
C LYS A 190 13.24 12.70 9.02
N GLN A 191 12.20 13.26 8.40
CA GLN A 191 11.35 14.26 9.03
C GLN A 191 10.77 13.82 10.37
N VAL A 192 10.07 12.68 10.37
CA VAL A 192 9.48 12.13 11.60
C VAL A 192 10.53 11.96 12.69
N ARG A 193 11.73 11.49 12.35
CA ARG A 193 12.80 11.22 13.31
C ARG A 193 13.42 12.50 13.90
N ILE A 194 13.50 13.58 13.11
CA ILE A 194 14.01 14.87 13.57
C ILE A 194 12.94 15.58 14.42
N MET A 195 11.67 15.53 13.99
CA MET A 195 10.55 16.05 14.77
C MET A 195 10.44 15.34 16.12
N SER A 196 10.53 14.00 16.15
CA SER A 196 10.57 13.24 17.41
C SER A 196 11.75 13.64 18.29
N GLY A 197 12.93 13.94 17.71
CA GLY A 197 14.07 14.48 18.46
C GLY A 197 13.73 15.76 19.18
N TYR A 198 13.14 16.71 18.45
CA TYR A 198 12.77 18.00 19.01
C TYR A 198 11.69 17.87 20.07
N ILE A 199 10.65 17.07 19.81
CA ILE A 199 9.54 16.85 20.74
C ILE A 199 10.06 16.20 22.03
N LEU A 200 10.78 15.08 21.94
CA LEU A 200 11.14 14.25 23.10
C LEU A 200 12.39 14.73 23.86
N THR A 201 13.25 15.51 23.22
CA THR A 201 14.53 15.91 23.83
C THR A 201 14.84 17.40 23.73
N GLY A 202 14.00 18.20 23.08
CA GLY A 202 14.24 19.63 22.86
C GLY A 202 15.25 19.95 21.74
N GLU A 203 15.83 18.94 21.09
CA GLU A 203 16.90 19.13 20.09
C GLU A 203 16.48 18.58 18.73
N LYS A 204 16.72 19.32 17.63
CA LYS A 204 16.49 18.85 16.25
C LYS A 204 17.53 17.80 15.81
N LYS A 205 17.66 16.71 16.57
CA LYS A 205 18.55 15.58 16.26
C LYS A 205 17.79 14.44 15.61
N ILE A 206 18.48 13.70 14.75
CA ILE A 206 17.92 12.53 14.08
C ILE A 206 17.90 11.36 15.06
N LEU A 207 16.74 11.03 15.62
CA LEU A 207 16.60 9.84 16.46
C LEU A 207 16.65 8.53 15.66
N SER A 208 16.83 7.38 16.30
CA SER A 208 17.03 6.09 15.60
C SER A 208 15.76 5.59 14.91
N GLY A 209 15.89 5.10 13.67
CA GLY A 209 14.79 4.55 12.89
C GLY A 209 14.18 3.27 13.47
N LYS A 210 14.91 2.53 14.33
CA LYS A 210 14.44 1.25 14.91
C LYS A 210 13.20 1.38 15.81
N TYR A 211 12.90 2.60 16.26
CA TYR A 211 11.75 2.94 17.08
C TYR A 211 10.56 3.46 16.26
N LEU A 212 10.77 3.67 14.95
CA LEU A 212 9.77 4.17 14.02
C LEU A 212 9.12 3.01 13.28
N THR A 213 7.79 3.01 13.28
CA THR A 213 6.96 2.09 12.51
C THR A 213 6.04 2.88 11.60
N LEU A 214 6.05 2.58 10.30
CA LEU A 214 4.96 2.96 9.40
C LEU A 214 3.75 2.08 9.73
N GLU A 215 2.78 2.64 10.45
CA GLU A 215 1.62 1.88 10.91
C GLU A 215 0.63 1.62 9.79
N LYS A 216 0.33 2.65 8.98
CA LYS A 216 -0.72 2.57 7.98
C LYS A 216 -0.50 3.52 6.81
N MET A 217 -0.92 3.07 5.63
CA MET A 217 -1.04 3.89 4.42
C MET A 217 -2.49 4.35 4.28
N VAL A 218 -2.72 5.65 4.09
CA VAL A 218 -4.04 6.20 3.77
C VAL A 218 -4.20 6.20 2.26
N LEU A 219 -5.15 5.43 1.76
CA LEU A 219 -5.43 5.30 0.33
C LEU A 219 -6.25 6.50 -0.15
N SER A 220 -6.15 6.80 -1.43
CA SER A 220 -7.10 7.71 -2.06
C SER A 220 -8.47 7.05 -2.19
N LYS A 221 -9.51 7.88 -2.14
CA LYS A 221 -10.88 7.42 -2.47
C LYS A 221 -10.94 6.76 -3.84
N GLU A 222 -10.17 7.25 -4.81
CA GLU A 222 -10.07 6.65 -6.14
C GLU A 222 -9.55 5.21 -6.06
N LEU A 223 -8.51 4.95 -5.26
CA LEU A 223 -7.95 3.61 -5.10
C LEU A 223 -8.94 2.66 -4.41
N GLU A 224 -9.61 3.14 -3.36
CA GLU A 224 -10.63 2.36 -2.65
C GLU A 224 -11.77 1.93 -3.59
N GLU A 225 -12.24 2.83 -4.46
CA GLU A 225 -13.33 2.55 -5.41
C GLU A 225 -12.96 1.56 -6.52
N ILE A 226 -11.67 1.33 -6.77
CA ILE A 226 -11.20 0.43 -7.85
C ILE A 226 -10.66 -0.92 -7.33
N ILE A 227 -10.77 -1.18 -6.04
CA ILE A 227 -10.54 -2.51 -5.47
C ILE A 227 -11.62 -3.46 -6.00
N ILE A 228 -11.18 -4.64 -6.41
CA ILE A 228 -12.00 -5.70 -6.98
C ILE A 228 -12.19 -6.80 -5.95
N GLU A 229 -13.46 -7.02 -5.59
CA GLU A 229 -13.88 -7.98 -4.57
C GLU A 229 -14.43 -9.25 -5.22
N ASP A 230 -14.21 -10.39 -4.56
CA ASP A 230 -14.81 -11.67 -4.97
C ASP A 230 -16.24 -11.76 -4.40
N ILE A 231 -17.22 -12.09 -5.25
CA ILE A 231 -18.62 -12.26 -4.85
C ILE A 231 -18.96 -13.73 -4.95
N ASN A 232 -19.22 -14.35 -3.80
CA ASN A 232 -19.37 -15.80 -3.68
C ASN A 232 -20.83 -16.26 -3.53
N ASP A 233 -21.77 -15.33 -3.36
CA ASP A 233 -23.20 -15.59 -3.11
C ASP A 233 -24.07 -15.46 -4.37
N ILE A 234 -23.49 -15.12 -5.51
CA ILE A 234 -24.19 -15.05 -6.80
C ILE A 234 -23.92 -16.32 -7.61
N TYR A 235 -24.98 -17.06 -7.87
CA TYR A 235 -24.99 -18.25 -8.72
C TYR A 235 -25.96 -18.03 -9.87
N GLU A 236 -25.43 -17.98 -11.08
CA GLU A 236 -26.18 -17.79 -12.32
C GLU A 236 -25.69 -18.79 -13.36
N GLU A 237 -26.59 -19.25 -14.22
CA GLU A 237 -26.25 -20.24 -15.25
C GLU A 237 -25.14 -19.72 -16.17
N ASN A 238 -24.17 -20.57 -16.50
CA ASN A 238 -23.01 -20.26 -17.33
C ASN A 238 -22.06 -19.16 -16.78
N ILE A 239 -22.21 -18.73 -15.53
CA ILE A 239 -21.29 -17.81 -14.86
C ILE A 239 -20.31 -18.61 -13.97
N LEU A 240 -19.01 -18.47 -14.26
CA LEU A 240 -17.95 -19.22 -13.57
C LEU A 240 -17.49 -18.55 -12.28
N LYS A 241 -17.53 -17.22 -12.25
CA LYS A 241 -17.09 -16.40 -11.13
C LYS A 241 -17.74 -15.03 -11.24
N VAL A 242 -18.04 -14.44 -10.10
CA VAL A 242 -18.44 -13.05 -10.00
C VAL A 242 -17.41 -12.28 -9.19
N GLU A 243 -17.03 -11.12 -9.70
CA GLU A 243 -16.31 -10.10 -8.95
C GLU A 243 -17.10 -8.79 -8.99
N LYS A 244 -16.79 -7.85 -8.10
CA LYS A 244 -17.40 -6.52 -8.07
C LYS A 244 -16.32 -5.45 -7.95
N ILE A 245 -16.51 -4.36 -8.69
CA ILE A 245 -15.70 -3.14 -8.61
C ILE A 245 -16.66 -1.95 -8.50
N LYS A 246 -16.58 -1.21 -7.39
CA LYS A 246 -17.58 -0.18 -7.05
C LYS A 246 -18.99 -0.78 -7.15
N ASP A 247 -19.85 -0.24 -8.02
CA ASP A 247 -21.23 -0.67 -8.24
C ASP A 247 -21.39 -1.58 -9.48
N VAL A 248 -20.28 -2.04 -10.07
CA VAL A 248 -20.27 -2.82 -11.31
C VAL A 248 -19.87 -4.26 -11.04
N TYR A 249 -20.70 -5.20 -11.49
CA TYR A 249 -20.42 -6.63 -11.44
C TYR A 249 -19.61 -7.09 -12.66
N ILE A 250 -18.63 -7.95 -12.43
CA ILE A 250 -17.80 -8.58 -13.46
C ILE A 250 -18.13 -10.07 -13.47
N PHE A 251 -18.85 -10.49 -14.50
CA PHE A 251 -19.27 -11.87 -14.68
C PHE A 251 -18.28 -12.58 -15.59
N TYR A 252 -17.59 -13.58 -15.03
CA TYR A 252 -16.64 -14.40 -15.75
C TYR A 252 -17.36 -15.55 -16.46
N VAL A 253 -17.21 -15.65 -17.77
CA VAL A 253 -17.93 -16.61 -18.63
C VAL A 253 -16.94 -17.33 -19.52
N SER A 254 -17.14 -18.62 -19.79
CA SER A 254 -16.34 -19.32 -20.78
C SER A 254 -16.61 -18.78 -22.19
N LYS A 255 -15.58 -18.72 -23.05
CA LYS A 255 -15.71 -18.17 -24.42
C LYS A 255 -16.89 -18.74 -25.22
N ASN A 256 -17.13 -20.05 -25.11
CA ASN A 256 -18.21 -20.76 -25.81
C ASN A 256 -19.61 -20.45 -25.26
N LYS A 257 -19.74 -19.97 -24.02
CA LYS A 257 -21.02 -19.69 -23.37
C LYS A 257 -21.42 -18.21 -23.37
N LYS A 258 -20.53 -17.32 -23.85
CA LYS A 258 -20.80 -15.87 -23.93
C LYS A 258 -22.11 -15.56 -24.68
N GLY A 259 -22.38 -16.25 -25.79
CA GLY A 259 -23.58 -16.03 -26.60
C GLY A 259 -24.87 -16.36 -25.83
N GLU A 260 -24.86 -17.45 -25.06
CA GLU A 260 -25.99 -17.89 -24.23
C GLU A 260 -26.27 -16.91 -23.09
N VAL A 261 -25.22 -16.44 -22.40
CA VAL A 261 -25.34 -15.44 -21.30
C VAL A 261 -25.87 -14.09 -21.81
N ILE A 262 -25.45 -13.66 -23.01
CA ILE A 262 -25.96 -12.42 -23.61
C ILE A 262 -27.40 -12.61 -24.09
N GLY A 263 -27.69 -13.74 -24.74
CA GLY A 263 -28.98 -14.05 -25.35
C GLY A 263 -29.23 -13.28 -26.65
N LYS A 264 -30.21 -13.74 -27.45
CA LYS A 264 -30.62 -13.06 -28.68
C LYS A 264 -31.10 -11.64 -28.36
N ASN A 265 -30.61 -10.63 -29.09
CA ASN A 265 -30.91 -9.22 -28.85
C ASN A 265 -30.63 -8.74 -27.40
N ALA A 266 -29.63 -9.34 -26.74
CA ALA A 266 -29.23 -9.04 -25.36
C ALA A 266 -30.34 -9.29 -24.33
N SER A 267 -31.30 -10.18 -24.62
CA SER A 267 -32.45 -10.49 -23.76
C SER A 267 -32.02 -10.99 -22.38
N ASN A 268 -31.14 -11.98 -22.32
CA ASN A 268 -30.71 -12.61 -21.07
C ASN A 268 -29.90 -11.64 -20.19
N ILE A 269 -28.93 -10.93 -20.79
CA ILE A 269 -28.14 -9.95 -20.02
C ILE A 269 -28.97 -8.77 -19.51
N LYS A 270 -30.06 -8.38 -20.20
CA LYS A 270 -30.99 -7.35 -19.70
C LYS A 270 -31.72 -7.80 -18.42
N ILE A 271 -32.07 -9.08 -18.32
CA ILE A 271 -32.68 -9.66 -17.11
C ILE A 271 -31.69 -9.61 -15.96
N LEU A 272 -30.45 -10.08 -16.19
CA LEU A 272 -29.38 -10.03 -15.19
C LEU A 272 -29.10 -8.59 -14.74
N ARG A 273 -29.05 -7.63 -15.66
CA ARG A 273 -28.85 -6.21 -15.32
C ARG A 273 -30.00 -5.61 -14.54
N LYS A 274 -31.24 -6.07 -14.74
CA LYS A 274 -32.38 -5.67 -13.91
C LYS A 274 -32.23 -6.19 -12.47
N LYS A 275 -31.61 -7.36 -12.29
CA LYS A 275 -31.40 -7.99 -10.99
C LYS A 275 -30.21 -7.42 -10.22
N TYR A 276 -29.09 -7.18 -10.91
CA TYR A 276 -27.81 -6.84 -10.26
C TYR A 276 -27.27 -5.44 -10.60
N GLY A 277 -27.89 -4.71 -11.52
CA GLY A 277 -27.40 -3.42 -11.98
C GLY A 277 -26.39 -3.53 -13.13
N GLU A 278 -25.32 -2.74 -13.09
CA GLU A 278 -24.34 -2.72 -14.17
C GLU A 278 -23.50 -4.01 -14.19
N ILE A 279 -23.43 -4.67 -15.36
CA ILE A 279 -22.70 -5.93 -15.56
C ILE A 279 -21.76 -5.83 -16.76
N ILE A 280 -20.53 -6.23 -16.52
CA ILE A 280 -19.47 -6.47 -17.49
C ILE A 280 -19.31 -7.98 -17.68
N ILE A 281 -19.34 -8.44 -18.93
CA ILE A 281 -19.05 -9.84 -19.27
C ILE A 281 -17.58 -9.98 -19.62
N LYS A 282 -16.85 -10.76 -18.84
CA LYS A 282 -15.44 -11.07 -19.06
C LYS A 282 -15.26 -12.52 -19.49
N THR A 283 -14.76 -12.74 -20.69
CA THR A 283 -14.46 -14.10 -21.15
C THR A 283 -13.13 -14.59 -20.62
N VAL A 284 -13.12 -15.82 -20.10
CA VAL A 284 -11.91 -16.59 -19.75
C VAL A 284 -11.78 -17.83 -20.61
#